data_AF-A0A8I2FY93-F1
#
_entry.id   AF-A0A8I2FY93-F1
#
_cell.length_a   1.000
_cell.length_b   1.000
_cell.length_c   1.000
_cell.angle_alpha   90.00
_cell.angle_beta   90.00
_cell.angle_gamma   90.00
#
_symmetry.space_group_name_H-M   'P 1'
#
loop_
_entity.id
_entity.type
_entity.pdbx_description
1 polymer ?
#
loop_
_entity_poly.entity_id
_entity_poly.type
_entity_poly.pdbx_seq_one_letter_code
_entity_poly.pdbx_strand_id
1 'polypeptide(L)'
;MKLRQNFSLKISILASLLLLFNLNIFCVIFGNGSGGGYGNGEDSENSSGGRVGNIVIEMYVIEGARYFLNVNSDIMTFLNRVESTGFAGMDFVECQQILDRALQNMQYAAAIYDCLIWLAEMTPYNEEVIAKLAAFDYTGFMMEKGLNGNIFEEVEGYLLNGDITGVYKNISARFKTILDKITYIKGDINSGKFPALSQCWELSETCCQTLLFGQYVSRVFYAIQ
;
A
#
# COMPACT_ATOMS: atom_id res chain seq x y z
N MET A 1 -41.76 20.22 13.04
CA MET A 1 -40.39 20.65 13.43
C MET A 1 -39.40 19.48 13.51
N LYS A 2 -39.73 18.32 14.10
CA LYS A 2 -38.85 17.12 14.16
C LYS A 2 -38.40 16.54 12.81
N LEU A 3 -39.20 16.66 11.74
CA LEU A 3 -38.82 16.14 10.41
C LEU A 3 -37.63 16.86 9.76
N ARG A 4 -37.44 18.16 10.03
CA ARG A 4 -36.32 18.94 9.46
C ARG A 4 -34.98 18.59 10.11
N GLN A 5 -34.99 18.22 11.40
CA GLN A 5 -33.78 17.82 12.13
C GLN A 5 -33.20 16.50 11.59
N ASN A 6 -34.04 15.50 11.32
CA ASN A 6 -33.58 14.21 10.79
C ASN A 6 -33.05 14.33 9.35
N PHE A 7 -33.56 15.26 8.56
CA PHE A 7 -33.09 15.49 7.19
C PHE A 7 -31.72 16.18 7.17
N SER A 8 -31.52 17.20 8.01
CA SER A 8 -30.24 17.90 8.14
C SER A 8 -29.13 16.99 8.67
N LEU A 9 -29.44 16.09 9.62
CA LEU A 9 -28.48 15.12 10.15
C LEU A 9 -28.01 14.13 9.06
N LYS A 10 -28.94 13.59 8.26
CA LYS A 10 -28.62 12.66 7.16
C LYS A 10 -27.76 13.31 6.09
N ILE A 11 -28.04 14.56 5.73
CA ILE A 11 -27.22 15.33 4.78
C ILE A 11 -25.82 15.57 5.34
N SER A 12 -25.71 15.90 6.62
CA SER A 12 -24.40 16.14 7.25
C SER A 12 -23.57 14.85 7.34
N ILE A 13 -24.17 13.71 7.64
CA ILE A 13 -23.49 12.40 7.61
C ILE A 13 -23.05 12.03 6.20
N LEU A 14 -23.92 12.20 5.19
CA LEU A 14 -23.61 11.90 3.80
C LEU A 14 -22.50 12.81 3.26
N ALA A 15 -22.55 14.11 3.59
CA ALA A 15 -21.51 15.07 3.23
C ALA A 15 -20.18 14.76 3.93
N SER A 16 -20.20 14.33 5.18
CA SER A 16 -19.00 13.93 5.93
C SER A 16 -18.37 12.67 5.35
N LEU A 17 -19.19 11.68 4.98
CA LEU A 17 -18.73 10.47 4.28
C LEU A 17 -18.13 10.83 2.92
N LEU A 18 -18.81 11.66 2.12
CA LEU A 18 -18.28 12.13 0.85
C LEU A 18 -16.96 12.89 1.00
N LEU A 19 -16.82 13.74 2.03
CA LEU A 19 -15.56 14.42 2.34
C LEU A 19 -14.45 13.44 2.73
N LEU A 20 -14.74 12.45 3.57
CA LEU A 20 -13.78 11.42 3.99
C LEU A 20 -13.33 10.54 2.81
N PHE A 21 -14.22 10.23 1.86
CA PHE A 21 -13.87 9.50 0.64
C PHE A 21 -13.12 10.37 -0.39
N ASN A 22 -13.38 11.68 -0.44
CA ASN A 22 -12.68 12.60 -1.37
C ASN A 22 -11.28 13.01 -0.87
N LEU A 23 -11.00 12.96 0.43
CA LEU A 23 -9.68 13.32 0.97
C LEU A 23 -8.58 12.26 0.71
N ASN A 24 -8.93 11.10 0.15
CA ASN A 24 -7.97 10.08 -0.30
C ASN A 24 -7.68 10.11 -1.82
N ILE A 25 -8.13 11.15 -2.54
CA ILE A 25 -8.07 11.20 -4.03
C ILE A 25 -6.65 11.34 -4.62
N PHE A 26 -5.63 11.60 -3.81
CA PHE A 26 -4.25 11.59 -4.31
C PHE A 26 -3.56 10.26 -3.96
N CYS A 27 -3.96 9.20 -4.66
CA CYS A 27 -3.04 8.12 -5.02
C CYS A 27 -1.95 8.75 -5.90
N VAL A 28 -1.00 9.44 -5.27
CA VAL A 28 0.25 9.79 -5.92
C VAL A 28 0.87 8.45 -6.29
N ILE A 29 0.94 8.19 -7.60
CA ILE A 29 1.70 7.09 -8.19
C ILE A 29 3.02 7.05 -7.44
N PHE A 30 3.45 5.85 -7.00
CA PHE A 30 4.76 5.60 -6.40
C PHE A 30 5.86 6.22 -7.29
N GLY A 31 6.13 7.52 -7.11
CA GLY A 31 7.20 8.27 -7.74
C GLY A 31 8.43 7.90 -6.95
N ASN A 32 9.04 6.79 -7.35
CA ASN A 32 9.81 6.01 -6.42
C ASN A 32 11.29 6.40 -6.46
N GLY A 33 11.60 7.51 -5.78
CA GLY A 33 12.98 7.93 -5.52
C GLY A 33 13.80 6.96 -4.66
N SER A 34 13.20 5.89 -4.13
CA SER A 34 13.90 4.93 -3.27
C SER A 34 15.01 4.16 -3.98
N GLY A 35 14.99 4.10 -5.32
CA GLY A 35 16.10 3.59 -6.11
C GLY A 35 17.38 4.42 -5.98
N GLY A 36 17.26 5.73 -5.69
CA GLY A 36 18.39 6.62 -5.43
C GLY A 36 19.09 6.32 -4.09
N GLY A 37 18.43 5.60 -3.18
CA GLY A 37 19.00 5.15 -1.92
C GLY A 37 20.05 4.05 -2.05
N TYR A 38 20.35 3.59 -3.28
CA TYR A 38 21.30 2.54 -3.57
C TYR A 38 22.31 2.99 -4.64
N GLY A 39 23.58 2.65 -4.45
CA GLY A 39 24.68 2.96 -5.37
C GLY A 39 25.90 3.58 -4.69
N ASN A 40 27.07 3.42 -5.29
CA ASN A 40 28.30 4.07 -4.82
C ASN A 40 28.22 5.55 -5.22
N GLY A 41 28.15 6.46 -4.26
CA GLY A 41 27.97 7.91 -4.45
C GLY A 41 29.12 8.66 -5.17
N GLU A 42 29.76 8.04 -6.17
CA GLU A 42 30.69 8.70 -7.07
C GLU A 42 29.94 9.29 -8.27
N ASP A 43 30.08 10.61 -8.41
CA ASP A 43 29.69 11.49 -9.52
C ASP A 43 29.14 10.79 -10.78
N SER A 44 27.89 11.08 -11.14
CA SER A 44 27.49 11.14 -12.54
C SER A 44 26.14 11.83 -12.67
N GLU A 45 26.09 12.85 -13.53
CA GLU A 45 24.89 13.42 -14.17
C GLU A 45 24.11 12.38 -15.02
N ASN A 46 24.31 11.08 -14.76
CA ASN A 46 23.72 9.88 -15.36
C ASN A 46 23.74 8.70 -14.36
N SER A 47 23.75 8.97 -13.04
CA SER A 47 23.87 7.94 -12.00
C SER A 47 22.64 7.01 -12.04
N SER A 48 22.92 5.76 -12.38
CA SER A 48 21.91 4.73 -12.49
C SER A 48 21.71 4.10 -11.12
N GLY A 49 20.71 4.60 -10.39
CA GLY A 49 20.33 4.12 -9.06
C GLY A 49 20.30 2.59 -8.98
N GLY A 50 20.95 2.05 -7.95
CA GLY A 50 20.96 0.63 -7.58
C GLY A 50 20.88 -0.37 -8.73
N ARG A 51 21.86 -0.37 -9.63
CA ARG A 51 21.99 -1.38 -10.68
C ARG A 51 22.86 -2.55 -10.23
N VAL A 52 22.31 -3.77 -10.27
CA VAL A 52 23.09 -5.00 -10.39
C VAL A 52 22.80 -5.60 -11.77
N GLY A 53 23.70 -5.39 -12.72
CA GLY A 53 23.49 -5.74 -14.12
C GLY A 53 22.52 -4.78 -14.85
N ASN A 54 21.58 -5.32 -15.63
CA ASN A 54 20.57 -4.55 -16.39
C ASN A 54 19.30 -4.20 -15.60
N ILE A 55 19.24 -4.54 -14.31
CA ILE A 55 18.01 -4.48 -13.51
C ILE A 55 18.08 -3.31 -12.53
N VAL A 56 17.01 -2.52 -12.46
CA VAL A 56 16.91 -1.30 -11.66
C VAL A 56 15.91 -1.53 -10.52
N ILE A 57 16.32 -1.27 -9.27
CA ILE A 57 15.47 -1.37 -8.07
C ILE A 57 14.11 -0.68 -8.26
N GLU A 58 14.13 0.52 -8.85
CA GLU A 58 12.93 1.32 -9.10
C GLU A 58 11.88 0.58 -9.95
N MET A 59 12.31 -0.18 -10.97
CA MET A 59 11.41 -0.96 -11.82
C MET A 59 10.64 -2.01 -11.02
N TYR A 60 11.30 -2.72 -10.10
CA TYR A 60 10.62 -3.71 -9.26
C TYR A 60 9.65 -3.07 -8.27
N VAL A 61 10.01 -1.92 -7.69
CA VAL A 61 9.07 -1.22 -6.79
C VAL A 61 7.82 -0.79 -7.56
N ILE A 62 7.98 -0.19 -8.75
CA ILE A 62 6.86 0.25 -9.59
C ILE A 62 6.00 -0.95 -10.01
N GLU A 63 6.63 -2.02 -10.52
CA GLU A 63 5.91 -3.19 -11.00
C GLU A 63 5.18 -3.91 -9.87
N GLY A 64 5.82 -4.09 -8.71
CA GLY A 64 5.22 -4.71 -7.53
C GLY A 64 4.07 -3.87 -6.98
N ALA A 65 4.23 -2.55 -6.91
CA ALA A 65 3.18 -1.62 -6.51
C ALA A 65 1.98 -1.67 -7.48
N ARG A 66 2.22 -1.75 -8.80
CA ARG A 66 1.16 -1.90 -9.81
C ARG A 66 0.29 -3.12 -9.53
N TYR A 67 0.91 -4.27 -9.31
CA TYR A 67 0.17 -5.49 -8.99
C TYR A 67 -0.61 -5.36 -7.68
N PHE A 68 0.00 -4.80 -6.64
CA PHE A 68 -0.69 -4.56 -5.37
C PHE A 68 -1.88 -3.59 -5.49
N LEU A 69 -1.76 -2.53 -6.29
CA LEU A 69 -2.87 -1.60 -6.55
C LEU A 69 -4.05 -2.30 -7.25
N ASN A 70 -3.77 -3.24 -8.16
CA ASN A 70 -4.81 -4.07 -8.76
C ASN A 70 -5.49 -4.97 -7.72
N VAL A 71 -4.72 -5.57 -6.81
CA VAL A 71 -5.27 -6.35 -5.67
C VAL A 71 -6.20 -5.47 -4.84
N ASN A 72 -5.77 -4.28 -4.45
CA ASN A 72 -6.58 -3.35 -3.66
C ASN A 72 -7.91 -3.00 -4.37
N SER A 73 -7.86 -2.76 -5.68
CA SER A 73 -9.05 -2.51 -6.51
C SER A 73 -10.02 -3.71 -6.55
N ASP A 74 -9.50 -4.91 -6.78
CA ASP A 74 -10.30 -6.15 -6.77
C ASP A 74 -10.91 -6.39 -5.38
N ILE A 75 -10.17 -6.16 -4.29
CA ILE A 75 -10.68 -6.30 -2.92
C ILE A 75 -11.80 -5.29 -2.62
N MET A 76 -11.66 -4.03 -3.00
CA MET A 76 -12.74 -3.05 -2.81
C MET A 76 -13.99 -3.41 -3.63
N THR A 77 -13.79 -3.97 -4.83
CA THR A 77 -14.90 -4.48 -5.65
C THR A 77 -15.60 -5.65 -4.96
N PHE A 78 -14.83 -6.61 -4.45
CA PHE A 78 -15.35 -7.74 -3.68
C PHE A 78 -16.14 -7.30 -2.45
N LEU A 79 -15.59 -6.38 -1.65
CA LEU A 79 -16.25 -5.87 -0.44
C LEU A 79 -17.57 -5.17 -0.78
N ASN A 80 -17.61 -4.38 -1.84
CA ASN A 80 -18.84 -3.75 -2.32
C ASN A 80 -19.90 -4.82 -2.67
N ARG A 81 -19.49 -5.93 -3.31
CA ARG A 81 -20.39 -7.06 -3.55
C ARG A 81 -20.89 -7.64 -2.23
N VAL A 82 -20.00 -7.97 -1.29
CA VAL A 82 -20.37 -8.51 0.02
C VAL A 82 -21.36 -7.61 0.75
N GLU A 83 -21.13 -6.30 0.79
CA GLU A 83 -22.01 -5.35 1.49
C GLU A 83 -23.37 -5.18 0.80
N SER A 84 -23.41 -5.27 -0.53
CA SER A 84 -24.64 -5.15 -1.31
C SER A 84 -25.56 -6.37 -1.23
N THR A 85 -25.06 -7.51 -0.73
CA THR A 85 -25.81 -8.78 -0.72
C THR A 85 -27.08 -8.76 0.12
N GLY A 86 -27.19 -7.86 1.11
CA GLY A 86 -28.40 -7.66 1.90
C GLY A 86 -29.64 -7.28 1.06
N PHE A 87 -29.45 -6.84 -0.19
CA PHE A 87 -30.52 -6.40 -1.09
C PHE A 87 -30.80 -7.36 -2.26
N ALA A 88 -29.82 -8.13 -2.73
CA ALA A 88 -29.91 -8.90 -3.98
C ALA A 88 -29.44 -10.36 -3.91
N GLY A 89 -28.96 -10.82 -2.74
CA GLY A 89 -28.24 -12.09 -2.64
C GLY A 89 -26.81 -11.99 -3.18
N MET A 90 -26.00 -13.03 -2.97
CA MET A 90 -24.59 -13.09 -3.38
C MET A 90 -24.41 -13.90 -4.64
N ASP A 91 -23.82 -13.28 -5.66
CA ASP A 91 -23.27 -14.00 -6.80
C ASP A 91 -21.89 -14.56 -6.41
N PHE A 92 -21.90 -15.81 -5.95
CA PHE A 92 -20.68 -16.51 -5.58
C PHE A 92 -19.71 -16.69 -6.75
N VAL A 93 -20.21 -16.84 -7.99
CA VAL A 93 -19.35 -17.01 -9.17
C VAL A 93 -18.60 -15.73 -9.46
N GLU A 94 -19.28 -14.58 -9.42
CA GLU A 94 -18.62 -13.28 -9.56
C GLU A 94 -17.58 -13.06 -8.45
N CYS A 95 -17.94 -13.34 -7.20
CA CYS A 95 -17.03 -13.21 -6.06
C CYS A 95 -15.78 -14.09 -6.21
N GLN A 96 -15.93 -15.33 -6.68
CA GLN A 96 -14.81 -16.23 -6.98
C GLN A 96 -13.86 -15.61 -8.00
N GLN A 97 -14.39 -15.11 -9.11
CA GLN A 97 -13.57 -14.52 -10.18
C GLN A 97 -12.79 -13.28 -9.71
N ILE A 98 -13.39 -12.46 -8.85
CA ILE A 98 -12.71 -11.28 -8.27
C ILE A 98 -11.56 -11.75 -7.35
N LEU A 99 -11.83 -12.71 -6.46
CA LEU A 99 -10.82 -13.23 -5.54
C LEU A 99 -9.70 -14.00 -6.26
N ASP A 100 -10.00 -14.68 -7.37
CA ASP A 100 -8.99 -15.34 -8.21
C ASP A 100 -8.00 -14.34 -8.80
N ARG A 101 -8.50 -13.23 -9.37
CA ARG A 101 -7.64 -12.16 -9.91
C ARG A 101 -6.84 -11.48 -8.80
N ALA A 102 -7.46 -11.18 -7.67
CA ALA A 102 -6.78 -10.60 -6.52
C ALA A 102 -5.65 -11.51 -6.03
N LEU A 103 -5.91 -12.82 -5.90
CA LEU A 103 -4.92 -13.79 -5.45
C LEU A 103 -3.75 -13.90 -6.44
N GLN A 104 -4.02 -13.96 -7.74
CA GLN A 104 -2.98 -14.02 -8.76
C GLN A 104 -2.11 -12.75 -8.76
N ASN A 105 -2.71 -11.57 -8.73
CA ASN A 105 -1.97 -10.30 -8.67
C ASN A 105 -1.15 -10.19 -7.37
N MET A 106 -1.68 -10.67 -6.24
CA MET A 106 -0.98 -10.65 -4.96
C MET A 106 0.24 -11.58 -4.97
N GLN A 107 0.14 -12.75 -5.60
CA GLN A 107 1.28 -13.64 -5.80
C GLN A 107 2.38 -12.99 -6.66
N TYR A 108 2.01 -12.29 -7.74
CA TYR A 108 2.98 -11.57 -8.55
C TYR A 108 3.65 -10.42 -7.78
N ALA A 109 2.88 -9.61 -7.06
CA ALA A 109 3.42 -8.54 -6.21
C ALA A 109 4.39 -9.08 -5.15
N ALA A 110 4.05 -10.18 -4.47
CA ALA A 110 4.92 -10.83 -3.49
C ALA A 110 6.22 -11.35 -4.13
N ALA A 111 6.14 -12.05 -5.25
CA ALA A 111 7.32 -12.56 -5.96
C ALA A 111 8.25 -11.43 -6.44
N ILE A 112 7.68 -10.32 -6.92
CA ILE A 112 8.45 -9.13 -7.31
C ILE A 112 9.18 -8.52 -6.10
N TYR A 113 8.49 -8.40 -4.96
CA TYR A 113 9.12 -7.86 -3.75
C TYR A 113 10.18 -8.78 -3.17
N ASP A 114 10.04 -10.10 -3.28
CA ASP A 114 11.11 -11.04 -2.90
C ASP A 114 12.36 -10.84 -3.78
N CYS A 115 12.20 -10.64 -5.10
CA CYS A 115 13.31 -10.29 -6.00
C CYS A 115 13.92 -8.92 -5.68
N LEU A 116 13.08 -7.93 -5.36
CA LEU A 116 13.52 -6.59 -4.95
C LEU A 116 14.36 -6.63 -3.67
N ILE A 117 13.92 -7.40 -2.66
CA ILE A 117 14.66 -7.56 -1.41
C ILE A 117 16.02 -8.20 -1.68
N TRP A 118 16.05 -9.29 -2.46
CA TRP A 118 17.31 -9.94 -2.85
C TRP A 118 18.27 -8.96 -3.54
N LEU A 119 17.75 -8.16 -4.48
CA LEU A 119 18.55 -7.16 -5.18
C LEU A 119 19.06 -6.07 -4.24
N ALA A 120 18.20 -5.55 -3.36
CA ALA A 120 18.53 -4.54 -2.37
C ALA A 120 19.64 -5.01 -1.41
N GLU A 121 19.57 -6.26 -0.93
CA GLU A 121 20.58 -6.85 -0.03
C GLU A 121 21.96 -6.98 -0.68
N MET A 122 22.01 -7.12 -2.01
CA MET A 122 23.26 -7.22 -2.78
C MET A 122 23.78 -5.85 -3.24
N THR A 123 23.01 -4.77 -3.05
CA THR A 123 23.34 -3.44 -3.54
C THR A 123 23.74 -2.53 -2.39
N PRO A 124 24.94 -1.94 -2.37
CA PRO A 124 25.34 -0.98 -1.35
C PRO A 124 24.39 0.22 -1.29
N TYR A 125 24.17 0.75 -0.09
CA TYR A 125 23.41 1.98 0.10
C TYR A 125 24.18 3.20 -0.42
N ASN A 126 23.43 4.20 -0.86
CA ASN A 126 23.96 5.51 -1.19
C ASN A 126 24.05 6.35 0.09
N GLU A 127 25.25 6.51 0.62
CA GLU A 127 25.53 7.24 1.87
C GLU A 127 25.00 8.68 1.88
N GLU A 128 24.97 9.37 0.73
CA GLU A 128 24.40 10.73 0.66
C GLU A 128 22.89 10.71 0.97
N VAL A 129 22.17 9.74 0.39
CA VAL A 129 20.74 9.58 0.63
C VAL A 129 20.48 9.13 2.06
N ILE A 130 21.28 8.22 2.61
CA ILE A 130 21.16 7.81 4.02
C ILE A 130 21.36 9.01 4.95
N ALA A 131 22.35 9.86 4.70
CA ALA A 131 22.56 11.07 5.48
C ALA A 131 21.37 12.05 5.40
N LYS A 132 20.77 12.22 4.21
CA LYS A 132 19.55 13.03 4.03
C LYS A 132 18.35 12.45 4.77
N LEU A 133 18.16 11.13 4.73
CA LEU A 133 17.08 10.45 5.47
C LEU A 133 17.25 10.56 6.98
N ALA A 134 18.48 10.49 7.49
CA ALA A 134 18.78 10.63 8.92
C ALA A 134 18.55 12.07 9.44
N ALA A 135 18.78 13.08 8.59
CA ALA A 135 18.60 14.48 8.93
C ALA A 135 17.18 15.02 8.66
N PHE A 136 16.28 14.20 8.14
CA PHE A 136 14.93 14.59 7.75
C PHE A 136 14.04 14.91 8.96
N ASP A 137 13.25 15.99 8.91
CA ASP A 137 12.30 16.36 9.96
C ASP A 137 10.99 15.55 9.82
N TYR A 138 11.00 14.30 10.30
CA TYR A 138 9.86 13.39 10.24
C TYR A 138 8.64 13.95 10.98
N THR A 139 8.82 14.47 12.19
CA THR A 139 7.71 14.99 13.00
C THR A 139 7.07 16.21 12.34
N GLY A 140 7.87 17.18 11.90
CA GLY A 140 7.38 18.37 11.21
C GLY A 140 6.66 18.02 9.91
N PHE A 141 7.25 17.12 9.10
CA PHE A 141 6.65 16.67 7.84
C PHE A 141 5.32 15.94 8.04
N MET A 142 5.24 15.05 9.02
CA MET A 142 4.02 14.34 9.38
C MET A 142 2.88 15.30 9.75
N MET A 143 3.18 16.29 10.60
CA MET A 143 2.22 17.30 11.04
C MET A 143 1.78 18.20 9.89
N GLU A 144 2.73 18.68 9.08
CA GLU A 144 2.45 19.56 7.93
C GLU A 144 1.54 18.87 6.90
N LYS A 145 1.79 17.59 6.61
CA LYS A 145 1.05 16.83 5.61
C LYS A 145 -0.19 16.13 6.18
N GLY A 146 -0.46 16.24 7.48
CA GLY A 146 -1.61 15.61 8.14
C GLY A 146 -1.60 14.08 8.01
N LEU A 147 -0.43 13.45 8.12
CA LEU A 147 -0.27 12.00 7.94
C LEU A 147 -0.75 11.23 9.19
N ASN A 148 -1.17 9.98 8.99
CA ASN A 148 -1.50 9.10 10.11
C ASN A 148 -0.23 8.81 10.93
N GLY A 149 -0.21 9.28 12.18
CA GLY A 149 0.99 9.22 13.02
C GLY A 149 1.51 7.81 13.27
N ASN A 150 0.63 6.84 13.55
CA ASN A 150 1.05 5.47 13.84
C ASN A 150 1.74 4.80 12.63
N ILE A 151 1.22 5.02 11.42
CA ILE A 151 1.83 4.47 10.20
C ILE A 151 3.10 5.24 9.85
N PHE A 152 3.13 6.55 10.10
CA PHE A 152 4.30 7.36 9.79
C PHE A 152 5.47 7.10 10.75
N GLU A 153 5.20 6.84 12.03
CA GLU A 153 6.20 6.40 13.02
C GLU A 153 6.87 5.09 12.59
N GLU A 154 6.11 4.16 12.00
CA GLU A 154 6.67 2.95 11.42
C GLU A 154 7.62 3.25 10.25
N VAL A 155 7.24 4.19 9.36
CA VAL A 155 8.09 4.64 8.24
C VAL A 155 9.37 5.30 8.76
N GLU A 156 9.25 6.20 9.74
CA GLU A 156 10.37 6.85 10.42
C GLU A 156 11.33 5.81 11.02
N GLY A 157 10.79 4.79 11.71
CA GLY A 157 11.59 3.72 12.32
C GLY A 157 12.53 3.00 11.34
N TYR A 158 12.15 2.89 10.07
CA TYR A 158 13.03 2.36 9.02
C TYR A 158 13.95 3.44 8.43
N LEU A 159 13.34 4.53 7.94
CA LEU A 159 14.06 5.49 7.10
C LEU A 159 15.05 6.36 7.88
N LEU A 160 14.75 6.72 9.13
CA LEU A 160 15.67 7.47 10.00
C LEU A 160 16.99 6.71 10.22
N ASN A 161 16.93 5.37 10.24
CA ASN A 161 18.08 4.49 10.38
C ASN A 161 18.72 4.09 9.04
N GLY A 162 18.22 4.62 7.91
CA GLY A 162 18.68 4.25 6.58
C GLY A 162 18.28 2.85 6.13
N ASP A 163 17.34 2.18 6.81
CA ASP A 163 16.97 0.79 6.52
C ASP A 163 15.92 0.68 5.40
N ILE A 164 16.32 1.02 4.18
CA ILE A 164 15.45 0.97 3.00
C ILE A 164 15.08 -0.48 2.65
N THR A 165 15.99 -1.44 2.89
CA THR A 165 15.70 -2.87 2.69
C THR A 165 14.64 -3.36 3.68
N GLY A 166 14.68 -2.89 4.93
CA GLY A 166 13.67 -3.16 5.94
C GLY A 166 12.26 -2.73 5.52
N VAL A 167 12.15 -1.58 4.85
CA VAL A 167 10.88 -1.13 4.25
C VAL A 167 10.33 -2.17 3.28
N TYR A 168 11.16 -2.68 2.35
CA TYR A 168 10.73 -3.68 1.37
C TYR A 168 10.35 -5.01 2.03
N LYS A 169 11.10 -5.44 3.04
CA LYS A 169 10.79 -6.62 3.86
C LYS A 169 9.45 -6.49 4.56
N ASN A 170 9.16 -5.33 5.13
CA ASN A 170 7.89 -5.06 5.79
C ASN A 170 6.71 -5.12 4.80
N ILE A 171 6.86 -4.52 3.61
CA ILE A 171 5.85 -4.61 2.55
C ILE A 171 5.64 -6.08 2.12
N SER A 172 6.70 -6.86 1.90
CA SER A 172 6.59 -8.29 1.56
C SER A 172 5.89 -9.10 2.65
N ALA A 173 6.14 -8.82 3.93
CA ALA A 173 5.46 -9.48 5.05
C ALA A 173 3.95 -9.16 5.07
N ARG A 174 3.58 -7.90 4.82
CA ARG A 174 2.18 -7.48 4.69
C ARG A 174 1.49 -8.13 3.48
N PHE A 175 2.20 -8.24 2.36
CA PHE A 175 1.75 -8.95 1.16
C PHE A 175 1.40 -10.42 1.44
N LYS A 176 2.23 -11.12 2.21
CA LYS A 176 1.95 -12.51 2.64
C LYS A 176 0.70 -12.57 3.53
N THR A 177 0.56 -11.64 4.46
CA THR A 177 -0.63 -11.53 5.32
C THR A 177 -1.91 -11.31 4.49
N ILE A 178 -1.86 -10.43 3.49
CA ILE A 178 -2.99 -10.17 2.58
C ILE A 178 -3.32 -11.42 1.76
N LEU A 179 -2.30 -12.10 1.21
CA LEU A 179 -2.46 -13.35 0.46
C LEU A 179 -3.19 -14.43 1.29
N ASP A 180 -2.78 -14.61 2.55
CA ASP A 180 -3.39 -15.59 3.47
C ASP A 180 -4.86 -15.26 3.74
N LYS A 181 -5.18 -13.98 3.97
CA LYS A 181 -6.57 -13.51 4.18
C LYS A 181 -7.44 -13.71 2.94
N ILE A 182 -6.94 -13.39 1.74
CA ILE A 182 -7.66 -13.62 0.47
C ILE A 182 -7.92 -15.12 0.30
N THR A 183 -6.92 -15.95 0.56
CA THR A 183 -7.01 -17.42 0.43
C THR A 183 -8.07 -17.99 1.38
N TYR A 184 -8.09 -17.52 2.63
CA TYR A 184 -9.08 -17.92 3.60
C TYR A 184 -10.50 -17.54 3.15
N ILE A 185 -10.73 -16.28 2.79
CA ILE A 185 -12.05 -15.78 2.35
C ILE A 185 -12.53 -16.52 1.11
N LYS A 186 -11.61 -16.80 0.17
CA LYS A 186 -11.90 -17.59 -1.02
C LYS A 186 -12.35 -19.01 -0.67
N GLY A 187 -11.81 -19.62 0.40
CA GLY A 187 -12.25 -20.91 0.91
C GLY A 187 -13.73 -20.93 1.32
N ASP A 188 -14.20 -19.87 1.99
CA ASP A 188 -15.61 -19.72 2.35
C ASP A 188 -16.49 -19.56 1.11
N ILE A 189 -16.10 -18.66 0.20
CA ILE A 189 -16.83 -18.41 -1.05
C ILE A 189 -16.92 -19.70 -1.90
N ASN A 190 -15.83 -20.47 -2.00
CA ASN A 190 -15.82 -21.76 -2.70
C ASN A 190 -16.72 -22.82 -2.07
N SER A 191 -17.00 -22.68 -0.77
CA SER A 191 -17.92 -23.54 -0.03
C SER A 191 -19.37 -23.05 -0.10
N GLY A 192 -19.66 -22.00 -0.87
CA GLY A 192 -20.97 -21.35 -0.93
C GLY A 192 -21.34 -20.65 0.38
N LYS A 193 -20.35 -20.26 1.19
CA LYS A 193 -20.55 -19.60 2.48
C LYS A 193 -20.20 -18.13 2.36
N PHE A 194 -20.98 -17.31 3.06
CA PHE A 194 -20.63 -15.92 3.26
C PHE A 194 -19.42 -15.83 4.20
N PRO A 195 -18.35 -15.13 3.81
CA PRO A 195 -17.24 -14.87 4.71
C PRO A 195 -17.71 -13.97 5.86
N ALA A 196 -17.04 -14.06 7.01
CA ALA A 196 -17.38 -13.20 8.12
C ALA A 196 -17.01 -11.74 7.79
N LEU A 197 -17.92 -10.79 8.06
CA LEU A 197 -17.67 -9.36 7.80
C LEU A 197 -16.41 -8.85 8.49
N SER A 198 -16.08 -9.36 9.68
CA SER A 198 -14.84 -9.02 10.37
C SER A 198 -13.58 -9.38 9.58
N GLN A 199 -13.58 -10.51 8.86
CA GLN A 199 -12.45 -10.93 8.02
C GLN A 199 -12.33 -10.06 6.77
N CYS A 200 -13.48 -9.71 6.18
CA CYS A 200 -13.55 -8.76 5.07
C CYS A 200 -13.00 -7.38 5.46
N TRP A 201 -13.38 -6.86 6.62
CA TRP A 201 -12.88 -5.58 7.13
C TRP A 201 -11.40 -5.64 7.49
N GLU A 202 -10.94 -6.72 8.12
CA GLU A 202 -9.52 -6.89 8.45
C GLU A 202 -8.64 -6.97 7.19
N LEU A 203 -9.12 -7.63 6.13
CA LEU A 203 -8.46 -7.61 4.82
C LEU A 203 -8.39 -6.19 4.24
N SER A 204 -9.52 -5.46 4.27
CA SER A 204 -9.58 -4.06 3.81
C SER A 204 -8.60 -3.17 4.56
N GLU A 205 -8.60 -3.27 5.89
CA GLU A 205 -7.71 -2.52 6.77
C GLU A 205 -6.25 -2.82 6.47
N THR A 206 -5.90 -4.11 6.32
CA THR A 206 -4.53 -4.52 5.99
C THR A 206 -4.08 -3.93 4.65
N CYS A 207 -4.95 -3.95 3.62
CA CYS A 207 -4.68 -3.34 2.32
C CYS A 207 -4.47 -1.81 2.45
N CYS A 208 -5.37 -1.11 3.15
CA CYS A 208 -5.30 0.33 3.36
C CYS A 208 -4.02 0.74 4.11
N GLN A 209 -3.68 0.06 5.20
CA GLN A 209 -2.47 0.33 5.96
C GLN A 209 -1.20 0.10 5.11
N THR A 210 -1.16 -0.99 4.33
CA THR A 210 -0.03 -1.29 3.43
C THR A 210 0.12 -0.23 2.35
N LEU A 211 -1.00 0.23 1.77
CA LEU A 211 -1.01 1.30 0.79
C LEU A 211 -0.49 2.62 1.38
N LEU A 212 -0.99 3.01 2.55
CA LEU A 212 -0.56 4.23 3.24
C LEU A 212 0.93 4.19 3.59
N PHE A 213 1.41 3.06 4.13
CA PHE A 213 2.82 2.86 4.44
C PHE A 213 3.71 3.08 3.20
N GLY A 214 3.39 2.42 2.08
CA GLY A 214 4.14 2.60 0.82
C GLY A 214 4.09 4.03 0.29
N GLN A 215 2.92 4.69 0.35
CA GLN A 215 2.79 6.09 -0.05
C GLN A 215 3.61 7.04 0.81
N TYR A 216 3.67 6.82 2.13
CA TYR A 216 4.42 7.66 3.05
C TYR A 216 5.92 7.53 2.82
N VAL A 217 6.41 6.30 2.59
CA VAL A 217 7.80 6.05 2.16
C VAL A 217 8.12 6.85 0.89
N SER A 218 7.28 6.75 -0.16
CA SER A 218 7.52 7.48 -1.41
C SER A 218 7.53 9.01 -1.21
N ARG A 219 6.68 9.53 -0.32
CA ARG A 219 6.64 10.97 0.00
C ARG A 219 7.91 11.45 0.69
N VAL A 220 8.48 10.66 1.60
CA VAL A 220 9.77 10.99 2.23
C VAL A 220 10.88 11.02 1.17
N PHE A 221 10.98 9.99 0.33
CA PHE A 221 11.97 9.97 -0.75
C PHE A 221 11.84 11.14 -1.72
N TYR A 222 10.62 11.57 -2.04
CA TYR A 222 10.39 12.74 -2.87
C TYR A 222 10.84 14.05 -2.18
N ALA A 223 10.68 14.14 -0.85
CA ALA A 223 10.98 15.35 -0.09
C ALA A 223 12.48 15.56 0.17
N ILE A 224 13.31 14.53 0.02
CA ILE A 224 14.77 14.60 0.22
C ILE A 224 15.58 14.70 -1.09
N GLN A 225 14.89 14.71 -2.25
CA GLN A 225 15.52 14.97 -3.55
C GLN A 225 15.94 16.44 -3.66
#